data_AF-A0A6L3NMR2-F1
#
_entry.id   AF-A0A6L3NMR2-F1
#
_cell.length_a   1.000
_cell.length_b   1.000
_cell.length_c   1.000
_cell.angle_alpha   90.00
_cell.angle_beta   90.00
_cell.angle_gamma   90.00
#
_symmetry.space_group_name_H-M   'P 1'
#
loop_
_entity.id
_entity.type
_entity.pdbx_description
1 polymer ?
#
loop_
_entity_poly.entity_id
_entity_poly.type
_entity_poly.pdbx_seq_one_letter_code
_entity_poly.pdbx_strand_id
1 'polypeptide(L)'
;MGQQHIIGARETTQAAQDSTTFADTVRAGIRGGVAGAVLIWVYEALVWVVAQHLMPLAGIPRNATGLVFGKAAQDALGIGAYFIGTAIHFAFALSWGIVFAAIWPWFRRRGFEATFVALFFAIIAWIVMHALIMIASSNHPNYFDPNVIIGGFMSHFVFAVPLALVVKRSLAPQPNGRRA
;
A
#
# COMPACT_ATOMS: atom_id res chain seq x y z
N MET A 1 22.44 24.61 -43.11
CA MET A 1 22.33 24.88 -41.65
C MET A 1 20.89 24.76 -41.13
N GLY A 2 20.16 23.67 -41.43
CA GLY A 2 18.74 23.51 -41.04
C GLY A 2 18.42 22.26 -40.21
N GLN A 3 19.42 21.43 -39.92
CA GLN A 3 19.20 20.09 -39.34
C GLN A 3 19.37 20.05 -37.80
N GLN A 4 20.04 21.05 -37.21
CA GLN A 4 20.28 21.11 -35.76
C GLN A 4 19.05 21.59 -34.96
N HIS A 5 18.18 22.41 -35.55
CA HIS A 5 16.99 22.95 -34.87
C HIS A 5 15.90 21.89 -34.64
N ILE A 6 15.81 20.87 -35.51
CA ILE A 6 14.80 19.80 -35.39
C ILE A 6 15.17 18.80 -34.29
N ILE A 7 16.46 18.58 -34.03
CA ILE A 7 16.93 17.66 -32.98
C ILE A 7 16.63 18.24 -31.59
N GLY A 8 16.96 19.51 -31.34
CA GLY A 8 16.71 20.17 -30.05
C GLY A 8 15.22 20.34 -29.69
N ALA A 9 14.36 20.56 -30.70
CA ALA A 9 12.91 20.62 -30.49
C ALA A 9 12.30 19.24 -30.18
N ARG A 10 12.88 18.16 -30.71
CA ARG A 10 12.44 16.78 -30.46
C ARG A 10 12.87 16.31 -29.07
N GLU A 11 14.09 16.62 -28.65
CA GLU A 11 14.60 16.30 -27.30
C GLU A 11 13.82 17.00 -26.19
N THR A 12 13.47 18.28 -26.37
CA THR A 12 12.69 19.04 -25.38
C THR A 12 11.23 18.58 -25.29
N THR A 13 10.62 18.22 -26.42
CA THR A 13 9.25 17.67 -26.45
C THR A 13 9.18 16.25 -25.86
N GLN A 14 10.23 15.45 -26.07
CA GLN A 14 10.32 14.08 -25.57
C GLN A 14 10.64 14.03 -24.07
N ALA A 15 11.48 14.94 -23.56
CA ALA A 15 11.72 15.11 -22.12
C ALA A 15 10.46 15.59 -21.35
N ALA A 16 9.59 16.37 -21.99
CA ALA A 16 8.32 16.81 -21.41
C ALA A 16 7.26 15.68 -21.37
N GLN A 17 7.29 14.75 -22.34
CA GLN A 17 6.35 13.62 -22.43
C GLN A 17 6.67 12.45 -21.48
N ASP A 18 7.89 12.35 -20.96
CA ASP A 18 8.33 11.27 -20.07
C ASP A 18 8.12 11.57 -18.56
N SER A 19 7.60 12.75 -18.21
CA SER A 19 7.37 13.10 -16.81
C SER A 19 6.03 12.54 -16.32
N THR A 20 6.08 11.46 -15.54
CA THR A 20 4.93 11.03 -14.73
C THR A 20 4.54 12.19 -13.81
N THR A 21 3.30 12.68 -13.93
CA THR A 21 2.87 13.81 -13.09
C THR A 21 2.66 13.35 -11.65
N PHE A 22 2.69 14.30 -10.71
CA PHE A 22 2.34 14.02 -9.32
C PHE A 22 0.91 13.45 -9.20
N ALA A 23 -0.03 13.99 -9.98
CA ALA A 23 -1.41 13.52 -10.00
C ALA A 23 -1.53 12.07 -10.48
N ASP A 24 -0.74 11.66 -11.49
CA ASP A 24 -0.71 10.27 -11.97
C ASP A 24 -0.15 9.33 -10.90
N THR A 25 0.90 9.76 -10.21
CA THR A 25 1.50 9.03 -9.08
C THR A 25 0.48 8.79 -7.98
N VAL A 26 -0.21 9.85 -7.55
CA VAL A 26 -1.25 9.76 -6.50
C VAL A 26 -2.40 8.86 -6.95
N ARG A 27 -2.91 9.01 -8.18
CA ARG A 27 -3.99 8.16 -8.72
C ARG A 27 -3.58 6.69 -8.79
N ALA A 28 -2.37 6.39 -9.26
CA ALA A 28 -1.85 5.03 -9.31
C ALA A 28 -1.74 4.43 -7.91
N GLY A 29 -1.19 5.20 -6.97
CA GLY A 29 -1.04 4.80 -5.57
C GLY A 29 -2.37 4.55 -4.88
N ILE A 30 -3.38 5.42 -5.07
CA ILE A 30 -4.73 5.23 -4.54
C ILE A 30 -5.36 3.95 -5.09
N ARG A 31 -5.32 3.74 -6.42
CA ARG A 31 -5.89 2.55 -7.05
C ARG A 31 -5.23 1.27 -6.53
N GLY A 32 -3.90 1.27 -6.43
CA GLY A 32 -3.15 0.13 -5.91
C GLY A 32 -3.38 -0.09 -4.42
N GLY A 33 -3.45 0.99 -3.64
CA GLY A 33 -3.74 0.95 -2.19
C GLY A 33 -5.13 0.38 -1.89
N VAL A 34 -6.15 0.77 -2.66
CA VAL A 34 -7.51 0.18 -2.55
C VAL A 34 -7.49 -1.32 -2.88
N ALA A 35 -6.83 -1.71 -3.98
CA ALA A 35 -6.73 -3.12 -4.34
C ALA A 35 -6.05 -3.95 -3.24
N GLY A 36 -4.95 -3.42 -2.69
CA GLY A 36 -4.26 -4.04 -1.55
C GLY A 36 -5.12 -4.09 -0.29
N ALA A 37 -5.81 -3.00 0.06
CA ALA A 37 -6.66 -2.88 1.26
C ALA A 37 -7.79 -3.92 1.29
N VAL A 38 -8.40 -4.16 0.13
CA VAL A 38 -9.46 -5.17 0.00
C VAL A 38 -8.87 -6.57 0.13
N LEU A 39 -7.77 -6.85 -0.57
CA LEU A 39 -7.21 -8.20 -0.61
C LEU A 39 -6.57 -8.62 0.72
N ILE A 40 -5.95 -7.70 1.46
CA ILE A 40 -5.42 -8.00 2.79
C ILE A 40 -6.54 -8.38 3.76
N TRP A 41 -7.70 -7.72 3.71
CA TRP A 41 -8.85 -8.11 4.54
C TRP A 41 -9.45 -9.45 4.15
N VAL A 42 -9.51 -9.76 2.86
CA VAL A 42 -9.89 -11.10 2.41
C VAL A 42 -8.92 -12.14 2.98
N TYR A 43 -7.62 -11.88 2.93
CA TYR A 43 -6.62 -12.75 3.55
C TYR A 43 -6.81 -12.88 5.06
N GLU A 44 -7.00 -11.78 5.79
CA GLU A 44 -7.19 -11.80 7.24
C GLU A 44 -8.49 -12.54 7.63
N ALA A 45 -9.56 -12.39 6.86
CA ALA A 45 -10.77 -13.17 7.07
C ALA A 45 -10.53 -14.67 6.85
N LEU A 46 -9.84 -15.06 5.79
CA LEU A 46 -9.56 -16.47 5.51
C LEU A 46 -8.58 -17.07 6.51
N VAL A 47 -7.54 -16.35 6.89
CA VAL A 47 -6.45 -16.89 7.71
C VAL A 47 -6.72 -16.67 9.20
N TRP A 48 -7.01 -15.45 9.63
CA TRP A 48 -7.14 -15.14 11.06
C TRP A 48 -8.50 -15.57 11.61
N VAL A 49 -9.57 -15.40 10.84
CA VAL A 49 -10.92 -15.77 11.31
C VAL A 49 -11.18 -17.25 11.07
N VAL A 50 -11.01 -17.72 9.83
CA VAL A 50 -11.40 -19.10 9.47
C VAL A 50 -10.33 -20.13 9.84
N ALA A 51 -9.07 -19.96 9.41
CA ALA A 51 -8.05 -20.98 9.64
C ALA A 51 -7.53 -20.99 11.09
N GLN A 52 -7.19 -19.82 11.62
CA GLN A 52 -6.50 -19.69 12.91
C GLN A 52 -7.44 -19.36 14.08
N HIS A 53 -8.70 -19.00 13.82
CA HIS A 53 -9.70 -18.66 14.85
C HIS A 53 -9.22 -17.61 15.88
N LEU A 54 -8.34 -16.69 15.46
CA LEU A 54 -7.75 -15.67 16.34
C LEU A 54 -8.77 -14.61 16.77
N MET A 55 -9.77 -14.34 15.92
CA MET A 55 -10.82 -13.36 16.19
C MET A 55 -12.06 -13.62 15.34
N PRO A 56 -13.24 -13.13 15.76
CA PRO A 56 -14.42 -13.11 14.89
C PRO A 56 -14.22 -12.17 13.70
N LEU A 57 -15.01 -12.33 12.63
CA LEU A 57 -14.94 -11.48 11.43
C LEU A 57 -15.10 -9.98 11.75
N ALA A 58 -16.04 -9.67 12.65
CA ALA A 58 -16.25 -8.33 13.19
C ALA A 58 -15.02 -7.77 13.94
N GLY A 59 -14.13 -8.64 14.40
CA GLY A 59 -12.89 -8.29 15.09
C GLY A 59 -11.88 -7.58 14.20
N ILE A 60 -11.84 -7.88 12.89
CA ILE A 60 -10.83 -7.32 11.97
C ILE A 60 -10.86 -5.79 11.94
N PRO A 61 -11.97 -5.12 11.55
CA PRO A 61 -12.00 -3.67 11.52
C PRO A 61 -11.85 -3.06 12.93
N ARG A 62 -12.49 -3.64 13.97
CA ARG A 62 -12.37 -3.11 15.34
C ARG A 62 -10.94 -3.15 15.86
N ASN A 63 -10.16 -4.15 15.46
CA ASN A 63 -8.76 -4.27 15.84
C ASN A 63 -7.96 -3.05 15.40
N ALA A 64 -8.18 -2.53 14.18
CA ALA A 64 -7.50 -1.32 13.71
C ALA A 64 -7.77 -0.09 14.58
N THR A 65 -9.02 0.10 15.06
CA THR A 65 -9.34 1.13 16.06
C THR A 65 -8.56 0.92 17.36
N GLY A 66 -8.53 -0.32 17.85
CA GLY A 66 -7.81 -0.67 19.08
C GLY A 66 -6.30 -0.47 18.96
N LEU A 67 -5.70 -0.77 17.82
CA LEU A 67 -4.26 -0.60 17.59
C LEU A 67 -3.87 0.88 17.63
N VAL A 68 -4.70 1.76 17.07
CA VAL A 68 -4.39 3.20 16.98
C VAL A 68 -4.77 3.96 18.26
N PHE A 69 -5.92 3.67 18.86
CA PHE A 69 -6.48 4.46 19.97
C PHE A 69 -6.55 3.71 21.31
N GLY A 70 -6.14 2.44 21.33
CA GLY A 70 -6.20 1.59 22.52
C GLY A 70 -7.54 0.87 22.70
N LYS A 71 -7.54 -0.18 23.53
CA LYS A 71 -8.70 -1.04 23.76
C LYS A 71 -9.89 -0.30 24.40
N ALA A 72 -9.62 0.61 25.34
CA ALA A 72 -10.67 1.40 25.98
C ALA A 72 -11.46 2.25 24.97
N ALA A 73 -10.79 2.88 24.00
CA ALA A 73 -11.45 3.64 22.95
C ALA A 73 -12.25 2.74 22.00
N GLN A 74 -11.70 1.59 21.62
CA GLN A 74 -12.40 0.58 20.81
C GLN A 74 -13.69 0.08 21.49
N ASP A 75 -13.66 -0.13 22.80
CA ASP A 75 -14.83 -0.62 23.55
C ASP A 75 -15.85 0.50 23.75
N ALA A 76 -15.41 1.71 24.10
CA ALA A 76 -16.27 2.89 24.26
C ALA A 76 -17.01 3.28 22.96
N LEU A 77 -16.36 3.13 21.80
CA LEU A 77 -16.97 3.40 20.49
C LEU A 77 -18.03 2.36 20.10
N GLY A 78 -18.00 1.15 20.68
CA GLY A 78 -18.94 0.07 20.35
C GLY A 78 -19.00 -0.20 18.84
N ILE A 79 -20.17 0.06 18.24
CA ILE A 79 -20.38 -0.10 16.78
C ILE A 79 -19.60 0.93 15.94
N GLY A 80 -19.27 2.09 16.52
CA GLY A 80 -18.45 3.10 15.84
C GLY A 80 -17.05 2.58 15.50
N ALA A 81 -16.51 1.64 16.28
CA ALA A 81 -15.19 1.06 16.05
C ALA A 81 -15.11 0.29 14.71
N TYR A 82 -16.22 -0.22 14.18
CA TYR A 82 -16.22 -0.85 12.86
C TYR A 82 -15.92 0.17 11.75
N PHE A 83 -16.59 1.32 11.79
CA PHE A 83 -16.45 2.37 10.78
C PHE A 83 -15.11 3.09 10.90
N ILE A 84 -14.70 3.44 12.12
CA ILE A 84 -13.42 4.09 12.37
C ILE A 84 -12.27 3.17 12.00
N GLY A 85 -12.32 1.90 12.39
CA GLY A 85 -11.31 0.91 12.04
C GLY A 85 -11.19 0.69 10.54
N THR A 86 -12.32 0.65 9.82
CA THR A 86 -12.36 0.61 8.35
C THR A 86 -11.68 1.84 7.75
N ALA A 87 -12.02 3.03 8.23
CA ALA A 87 -11.44 4.28 7.72
C ALA A 87 -9.93 4.33 7.94
N ILE A 88 -9.46 3.92 9.13
CA ILE A 88 -8.02 3.80 9.45
C ILE A 88 -7.33 2.87 8.46
N HIS A 89 -7.87 1.66 8.30
CA HIS A 89 -7.29 0.64 7.42
C HIS A 89 -7.09 1.16 5.99
N PHE A 90 -8.15 1.73 5.41
CA PHE A 90 -8.07 2.29 4.07
C PHE A 90 -7.13 3.50 4.00
N ALA A 91 -7.16 4.40 4.99
CA ALA A 91 -6.27 5.56 5.03
C ALA A 91 -4.79 5.15 5.02
N PHE A 92 -4.40 4.16 5.83
CA PHE A 92 -3.03 3.62 5.83
C PHE A 92 -2.69 2.92 4.52
N ALA A 93 -3.58 2.06 4.01
CA ALA A 93 -3.36 1.33 2.77
C ALA A 93 -3.21 2.27 1.55
N LEU A 94 -4.04 3.31 1.47
CA LEU A 94 -3.95 4.38 0.47
C LEU A 94 -2.62 5.14 0.59
N SER A 95 -2.23 5.51 1.82
CA SER A 95 -1.00 6.26 2.08
C SER A 95 0.23 5.46 1.65
N TRP A 96 0.33 4.20 2.06
CA TRP A 96 1.40 3.31 1.62
C TRP A 96 1.35 3.04 0.12
N GLY A 97 0.17 2.95 -0.49
CA GLY A 97 0.02 2.84 -1.94
C GLY A 97 0.61 4.04 -2.69
N ILE A 98 0.36 5.26 -2.20
CA ILE A 98 0.94 6.50 -2.73
C ILE A 98 2.45 6.53 -2.55
N VAL A 99 2.97 6.14 -1.38
CA VAL A 99 4.42 6.05 -1.12
C VAL A 99 5.07 5.09 -2.11
N PHE A 100 4.50 3.89 -2.30
CA PHE A 100 5.03 2.92 -3.25
C PHE A 100 5.02 3.48 -4.68
N ALA A 101 3.93 4.12 -5.10
CA ALA A 101 3.83 4.73 -6.42
C ALA A 101 4.87 5.84 -6.63
N ALA A 102 5.22 6.60 -5.60
CA ALA A 102 6.23 7.65 -5.66
C ALA A 102 7.65 7.10 -5.82
N ILE A 103 7.99 6.00 -5.14
CA ILE A 103 9.34 5.40 -5.22
C ILE A 103 9.53 4.51 -6.46
N TRP A 104 8.45 3.90 -6.97
CA TRP A 104 8.52 2.91 -8.04
C TRP A 104 9.26 3.39 -9.31
N PRO A 105 9.03 4.60 -9.86
CA PRO A 105 9.74 5.08 -11.05
C PRO A 105 11.27 5.06 -10.91
N TRP A 106 11.81 5.28 -9.70
CA TRP A 106 13.25 5.24 -9.44
C TRP A 106 13.84 3.84 -9.62
N PHE A 107 13.14 2.81 -9.14
CA PHE A 107 13.53 1.40 -9.29
C PHE A 107 13.33 0.90 -10.71
N ARG A 108 12.21 1.28 -11.35
CA ARG A 108 11.92 0.94 -12.74
C ARG A 108 13.03 1.39 -13.69
N ARG A 109 13.54 2.62 -13.52
CA ARG A 109 14.65 3.16 -14.33
C ARG A 109 15.97 2.38 -14.19
N ARG A 110 16.08 1.52 -13.17
CA ARG A 110 17.24 0.67 -12.90
C ARG A 110 17.00 -0.80 -13.27
N GLY A 111 15.88 -1.11 -13.92
CA GLY A 111 15.57 -2.46 -14.40
C GLY A 111 15.03 -3.41 -13.33
N PHE A 112 14.64 -2.91 -12.15
CA PHE A 112 14.01 -3.76 -11.13
C PHE A 112 12.56 -4.09 -11.48
N GLU A 113 12.11 -5.26 -11.03
CA GLU A 113 10.71 -5.69 -11.13
C GLU A 113 9.84 -5.15 -9.99
N ALA A 114 8.61 -4.73 -10.31
CA ALA A 114 7.74 -4.02 -9.35
C ALA A 114 7.37 -4.90 -8.15
N THR A 115 7.01 -6.16 -8.42
CA THR A 115 6.64 -7.11 -7.38
C THR A 115 7.83 -7.40 -6.45
N PHE A 116 9.04 -7.52 -6.99
CA PHE A 116 10.25 -7.71 -6.18
C PHE A 116 10.46 -6.54 -5.21
N VAL A 117 10.40 -5.30 -5.69
CA VAL A 117 10.49 -4.10 -4.84
C VAL A 117 9.36 -4.06 -3.81
N ALA A 118 8.15 -4.41 -4.21
CA ALA A 118 6.99 -4.43 -3.32
C ALA A 118 7.12 -5.42 -2.15
N LEU A 119 7.77 -6.57 -2.34
CA LEU A 119 7.99 -7.51 -1.23
C LEU A 119 8.88 -6.91 -0.14
N PHE A 120 10.01 -6.28 -0.51
CA PHE A 120 10.86 -5.58 0.46
C PHE A 120 10.15 -4.38 1.07
N PHE A 121 9.41 -3.63 0.26
CA PHE A 121 8.58 -2.53 0.72
C PHE A 121 7.54 -3.01 1.76
N ALA A 122 6.90 -4.16 1.55
CA ALA A 122 5.95 -4.74 2.51
C ALA A 122 6.61 -5.05 3.86
N ILE A 123 7.81 -5.63 3.86
CA ILE A 123 8.56 -5.91 5.09
C ILE A 123 8.83 -4.61 5.85
N ILE A 124 9.32 -3.58 5.16
CA ILE A 124 9.62 -2.28 5.75
C ILE A 124 8.34 -1.61 6.28
N ALA A 125 7.26 -1.62 5.48
CA ALA A 125 5.98 -1.04 5.87
C ALA A 125 5.41 -1.71 7.13
N TRP A 126 5.49 -3.05 7.20
CA TRP A 126 5.11 -3.81 8.38
C TRP A 126 5.93 -3.37 9.60
N ILE A 127 7.26 -3.39 9.50
CA ILE A 127 8.16 -3.03 10.61
C ILE A 127 7.85 -1.61 11.11
N VAL A 128 7.78 -0.64 10.20
CA VAL A 128 7.53 0.77 10.55
C VAL A 128 6.17 0.92 11.21
N MET A 129 5.11 0.36 10.64
CA MET A 129 3.76 0.46 11.19
C MET A 129 3.67 -0.16 12.58
N HIS A 130 4.19 -1.37 12.76
CA HIS A 130 4.11 -2.08 14.03
C HIS A 130 5.02 -1.47 15.11
N ALA A 131 6.19 -0.93 14.73
CA ALA A 131 7.02 -0.14 15.64
C ALA A 131 6.30 1.14 16.11
N LEU A 132 5.65 1.86 15.20
CA LEU A 132 4.86 3.04 15.56
C LEU A 132 3.68 2.69 16.48
N ILE A 133 3.02 1.54 16.26
CA ILE A 133 1.95 1.06 17.14
C ILE A 133 2.48 0.78 18.55
N MET A 134 3.63 0.10 18.70
CA MET A 134 4.24 -0.14 20.02
C MET A 134 4.56 1.14 20.79
N ILE A 135 4.93 2.21 20.06
CA ILE A 135 5.24 3.51 20.66
C ILE A 135 3.95 4.25 21.04
N ALA A 136 2.94 4.19 20.17
CA ALA A 136 1.72 5.00 20.30
C ALA A 136 0.63 4.35 21.17
N SER A 137 0.63 3.03 21.32
CA SER A 137 -0.43 2.28 21.97
C SER A 137 0.14 1.09 22.74
N SER A 138 -0.38 0.82 23.93
CA SER A 138 -0.11 -0.41 24.68
C SER A 138 -0.97 -1.60 24.24
N ASN A 139 -1.96 -1.37 23.36
CA ASN A 139 -2.82 -2.40 22.81
C ASN A 139 -2.26 -2.88 21.47
N HIS A 140 -1.31 -3.82 21.53
CA HIS A 140 -0.66 -4.39 20.36
C HIS A 140 -0.36 -5.88 20.55
N PRO A 141 -0.25 -6.66 19.46
CA PRO A 141 0.23 -8.04 19.51
C PRO A 141 1.63 -8.16 20.11
N ASN A 142 1.96 -9.37 20.60
CA ASN A 142 3.34 -9.70 20.93
C ASN A 142 4.16 -9.87 19.65
N TYR A 143 4.94 -8.86 19.27
CA TYR A 143 5.78 -8.90 18.07
C TYR A 143 7.05 -9.75 18.23
N PHE A 144 7.24 -10.42 19.36
CA PHE A 144 8.23 -11.49 19.51
C PHE A 144 7.66 -12.88 19.23
N ASP A 145 6.34 -13.01 19.04
CA ASP A 145 5.71 -14.27 18.64
C ASP A 145 5.95 -14.53 17.13
N PRO A 146 6.61 -15.65 16.77
CA PRO A 146 6.84 -15.99 15.36
C PRO A 146 5.57 -16.06 14.53
N ASN A 147 4.43 -16.46 15.10
CA ASN A 147 3.17 -16.54 14.37
C ASN A 147 2.65 -15.15 13.98
N VAL A 148 2.83 -14.15 14.86
CA VAL A 148 2.46 -12.75 14.58
C VAL A 148 3.35 -12.17 13.48
N ILE A 149 4.66 -12.46 13.54
CA ILE A 149 5.62 -11.99 12.53
C ILE A 149 5.31 -12.62 11.16
N ILE A 150 5.17 -13.95 11.11
CA ILE A 150 4.91 -14.67 9.86
C ILE A 150 3.55 -14.26 9.28
N GLY A 151 2.49 -14.29 10.10
CA GLY A 151 1.15 -13.90 9.68
C GLY A 151 1.09 -12.45 9.20
N GLY A 152 1.81 -11.56 9.88
CA GLY A 152 1.92 -10.15 9.54
C GLY A 152 2.64 -9.88 8.23
N PHE A 153 3.79 -10.53 7.98
CA PHE A 153 4.47 -10.41 6.69
C PHE A 153 3.66 -11.00 5.54
N MET A 154 3.03 -12.15 5.76
CA MET A 154 2.18 -12.77 4.73
C MET A 154 1.01 -11.87 4.35
N SER A 155 0.32 -11.25 5.32
CA SER A 155 -0.76 -10.30 5.02
C SER A 155 -0.25 -9.08 4.23
N HIS A 156 0.93 -8.56 4.59
CA HIS A 156 1.54 -7.43 3.89
C HIS A 156 2.00 -7.78 2.48
N PHE A 157 2.42 -9.02 2.21
CA PHE A 157 2.67 -9.49 0.86
C PHE A 157 1.38 -9.55 0.03
N VAL A 158 0.26 -10.01 0.61
CA VAL A 158 -1.05 -9.98 -0.06
C VAL A 158 -1.50 -8.55 -0.35
N PHE A 159 -1.13 -7.57 0.48
CA PHE A 159 -1.31 -6.15 0.17
C PHE A 159 -0.39 -5.67 -0.97
N ALA A 160 0.90 -5.98 -0.90
CA ALA A 160 1.91 -5.35 -1.75
C ALA A 160 1.96 -5.88 -3.18
N VAL A 161 1.69 -7.16 -3.41
CA VAL A 161 1.65 -7.76 -4.75
C VAL A 161 0.62 -7.09 -5.67
N PRO A 162 -0.68 -7.01 -5.32
CA PRO A 162 -1.68 -6.34 -6.16
C PRO A 162 -1.42 -4.83 -6.28
N LEU A 163 -0.95 -4.17 -5.21
CA LEU A 163 -0.49 -2.79 -5.25
C LEU A 163 0.56 -2.59 -6.36
N ALA A 164 1.60 -3.44 -6.38
CA ALA A 164 2.66 -3.35 -7.37
C ALA A 164 2.16 -3.57 -8.80
N LEU A 165 1.29 -4.55 -9.01
CA LEU A 165 0.70 -4.82 -10.33
C LEU A 165 -0.10 -3.63 -10.83
N VAL A 166 -0.95 -3.04 -9.98
CA VAL A 166 -1.78 -1.88 -10.34
C VAL A 166 -0.92 -0.65 -10.61
N VAL A 167 0.05 -0.35 -9.75
CA VAL A 167 0.96 0.80 -9.92
C VAL A 167 1.84 0.63 -11.16
N LYS A 168 2.43 -0.55 -11.37
CA LYS A 168 3.25 -0.86 -12.55
C LYS A 168 2.47 -0.61 -13.84
N ARG A 169 1.22 -1.08 -13.92
CA ARG A 169 0.34 -0.88 -15.07
C ARG A 169 -0.09 0.57 -15.24
N SER A 170 -0.45 1.24 -14.15
CA SER A 170 -0.96 2.61 -14.19
C SER A 170 0.10 3.62 -14.62
N LEU A 171 1.36 3.37 -14.28
CA LEU A 171 2.48 4.25 -14.61
C LEU A 171 3.27 3.79 -15.84
N ALA A 172 2.83 2.75 -16.54
CA ALA A 172 3.50 2.27 -17.75
C ALA A 172 3.47 3.37 -18.85
N PRO A 173 4.57 3.56 -19.60
CA PRO A 173 4.55 4.46 -20.76
C PRO A 173 3.42 4.05 -21.71
N GLN A 174 2.55 4.99 -22.05
CA GLN A 174 1.50 4.71 -23.01
C GLN A 174 2.11 4.62 -24.41
N PRO A 175 1.81 3.59 -25.21
CA PRO A 175 2.13 3.61 -26.62
C PRO A 175 1.43 4.81 -27.24
N ASN A 176 2.20 5.68 -27.90
CA ASN A 176 1.77 6.91 -28.56
C ASN A 176 0.33 6.84 -29.09
N GLY A 177 -0.58 7.66 -28.55
CA GLY A 177 -1.83 8.01 -29.24
C GLY A 177 -3.17 7.80 -28.53
N ARG A 178 -3.22 7.34 -27.27
CA ARG A 178 -4.49 7.35 -26.51
C ARG A 178 -4.40 8.29 -25.31
N ARG A 179 -4.83 9.54 -25.54
CA ARG A 179 -5.32 10.35 -24.43
C ARG A 179 -6.66 9.73 -24.00
N ALA A 180 -6.73 9.31 -22.74
CA ALA A 180 -7.99 9.08 -22.06
C ALA A 180 -8.66 10.42 -21.76
#